data_AF-F9PTA2-F1
#
_entry.id   AF-F9PTA2-F1
#
_cell.length_a   1.000
_cell.length_b   1.000
_cell.length_c   1.000
_cell.angle_alpha   90.00
_cell.angle_beta   90.00
_cell.angle_gamma   90.00
#
_symmetry.space_group_name_H-M   'P 1'
#
loop_
_entity.id
_entity.type
_entity.pdbx_description
1 polymer ?
#
loop_
_entity_poly.entity_id
_entity_poly.type
_entity_poly.pdbx_seq_one_letter_code
_entity_poly.pdbx_strand_id
1 'polypeptide(L)'
;MFNEYCKLDIFESSGLRFSKNFFRKIKSHIKLKYVIEHYLDLAALTSILLIKFKGFKYCRDIKEYRLCIDCIFTHILNVLRMNPFSIGKKINEIKITSNNVGYRFPNEELKEIEQNIFININGEVCVSNYYYWKKQKESTSIKNFKIDDKEVKKIFKLISKFLEDNYVYYSLEHSKEIGYWQMELTDSDYESYRYEGNLRYNIRVDGESLSEKIREILNYDNLILFDNYEYDKINRIQLDYKNVKNVDNKDFVYTEKLILDRDSNSIEHTQISDDVNYYMKLNVNKHFKDLLEALYDPNMLETREKNDNFVEIPNEKRDYEMIVDFKKSPRKVLKGSYDKEGLPYEWKEIIEEIKSFMIYFYKIEVLSKDFYDKPRREYGEFIYCKVEFRNSYKYYYYITTDDSISEGDYVLVPAGDKNKVEIVEVKSVEYYKEKYVPYPLNKVKHILRKCTEDELDEIDNEY
;
A
#
# COMPACT_ATOMS: atom_id res chain seq x y z
N MET A 1 12.32 23.53 -12.26
CA MET A 1 11.89 22.60 -13.33
C MET A 1 10.41 22.81 -13.66
N PHE A 2 9.47 22.74 -12.70
CA PHE A 2 8.03 22.99 -12.91
C PHE A 2 7.71 24.33 -13.62
N ASN A 3 8.39 25.42 -13.26
CA ASN A 3 8.20 26.74 -13.88
C ASN A 3 8.75 26.90 -15.31
N GLU A 4 9.62 26.00 -15.79
CA GLU A 4 10.01 26.00 -17.22
C GLU A 4 8.97 25.29 -18.09
N TYR A 5 8.16 24.41 -17.49
CA TYR A 5 7.11 23.67 -18.20
C TYR A 5 5.85 24.50 -18.43
N CYS A 6 5.54 25.50 -17.59
CA CYS A 6 4.43 26.44 -17.86
C CYS A 6 4.66 27.34 -19.08
N LYS A 7 5.91 27.49 -19.56
CA LYS A 7 6.22 28.21 -20.82
C LYS A 7 6.03 27.34 -22.07
N LEU A 8 5.81 26.04 -21.88
CA LEU A 8 5.40 25.13 -22.92
C LEU A 8 3.89 24.96 -22.77
N ASP A 9 3.16 25.48 -23.76
CA ASP A 9 1.72 25.52 -23.98
C ASP A 9 1.01 24.14 -23.87
N ILE A 10 1.18 23.42 -22.76
CA ILE A 10 0.83 22.00 -22.59
C ILE A 10 -0.42 21.82 -21.71
N PHE A 11 -0.87 22.85 -20.99
CA PHE A 11 -2.01 22.70 -20.09
C PHE A 11 -2.97 23.88 -20.16
N GLU A 12 -3.73 23.98 -21.25
CA GLU A 12 -5.06 24.58 -21.20
C GLU A 12 -5.94 23.97 -22.31
N SER A 13 -6.99 23.26 -21.90
CA SER A 13 -8.09 22.70 -22.71
C SER A 13 -7.75 21.55 -23.70
N SER A 14 -8.08 20.32 -23.29
CA SER A 14 -8.82 19.32 -24.09
C SER A 14 -8.47 19.04 -25.58
N GLY A 15 -7.26 19.31 -26.08
CA GLY A 15 -6.90 19.02 -27.47
C GLY A 15 -5.40 19.05 -27.76
N LEU A 16 -4.70 17.95 -27.44
CA LEU A 16 -3.27 17.77 -27.70
C LEU A 16 -2.93 17.94 -29.19
N ARG A 17 -2.45 19.12 -29.59
CA ARG A 17 -1.83 19.34 -30.91
C ARG A 17 -0.53 18.56 -31.00
N PHE A 18 -0.54 17.48 -31.78
CA PHE A 18 0.60 16.64 -32.11
C PHE A 18 1.76 17.46 -32.75
N SER A 19 2.70 17.96 -31.95
CA SER A 19 3.85 18.73 -32.44
C SER A 19 5.00 17.81 -32.85
N LYS A 20 5.09 17.53 -34.16
CA LYS A 20 6.22 16.79 -34.77
C LYS A 20 7.60 17.33 -34.34
N ASN A 21 7.71 18.63 -34.07
CA ASN A 21 8.96 19.28 -33.71
C ASN A 21 9.35 19.05 -32.23
N PHE A 22 8.38 18.84 -31.34
CA PHE A 22 8.63 18.57 -29.92
C PHE A 22 9.30 17.19 -29.75
N PHE A 23 8.68 16.13 -30.26
CA PHE A 23 9.20 14.77 -30.13
C PHE A 23 10.52 14.53 -30.87
N ARG A 24 10.80 15.28 -31.95
CA ARG A 24 12.12 15.28 -32.60
C ARG A 24 13.23 15.83 -31.70
N LYS A 25 12.93 16.83 -30.86
CA LYS A 25 13.91 17.50 -30.00
C LYS A 25 14.23 16.70 -28.73
N ILE A 26 13.33 15.84 -28.28
CA ILE A 26 13.61 14.93 -27.15
C ILE A 26 14.67 13.92 -27.60
N LYS A 27 15.91 14.10 -27.15
CA LYS A 27 17.00 13.17 -27.43
C LYS A 27 17.19 12.10 -26.36
N SER A 28 16.68 12.36 -25.16
CA SER A 28 16.84 11.46 -24.01
C SER A 28 15.67 10.48 -23.89
N HIS A 29 15.97 9.20 -23.72
CA HIS A 29 14.97 8.16 -23.49
C HIS A 29 14.24 8.35 -22.16
N ILE A 30 14.92 8.85 -21.11
CA ILE A 30 14.31 9.18 -19.81
C ILE A 30 13.22 10.25 -19.97
N LYS A 31 13.53 11.35 -20.66
CA LYS A 31 12.55 12.41 -20.93
C LYS A 31 11.42 11.95 -21.83
N LEU A 32 11.73 11.08 -22.80
CA LEU A 32 10.72 10.52 -23.70
C LEU A 32 9.76 9.63 -22.92
N LYS A 33 10.27 8.74 -22.08
CA LYS A 33 9.51 7.84 -21.21
C LYS A 33 8.49 8.61 -20.37
N TYR A 34 8.95 9.62 -19.63
CA TYR A 34 8.09 10.47 -18.82
C TYR A 34 6.94 11.10 -19.63
N VAL A 35 7.21 11.52 -20.87
CA VAL A 35 6.18 12.12 -21.73
C VAL A 35 5.22 11.06 -22.27
N ILE A 36 5.71 9.92 -22.77
CA ILE A 36 4.87 8.92 -23.44
C ILE A 36 3.97 8.17 -22.45
N GLU A 37 4.38 8.02 -21.18
CA GLU A 37 3.58 7.40 -20.13
C GLU A 37 2.22 8.08 -19.94
N HIS A 38 2.10 9.37 -20.28
CA HIS A 38 0.85 10.13 -20.24
C HIS A 38 -0.04 9.98 -21.49
N TYR A 39 0.37 9.21 -22.51
CA TYR A 39 -0.41 8.96 -23.73
C TYR A 39 -1.02 7.56 -23.72
N LEU A 40 -2.34 7.46 -23.82
CA LEU A 40 -3.04 6.17 -24.00
C LEU A 40 -3.51 5.93 -25.45
N ASP A 41 -3.27 6.89 -26.35
CA ASP A 41 -3.70 6.79 -27.74
C ASP A 41 -2.65 6.09 -28.62
N LEU A 42 -3.02 4.95 -29.18
CA LEU A 42 -2.18 4.14 -30.06
C LEU A 42 -1.75 4.90 -31.31
N ALA A 43 -2.62 5.75 -31.86
CA ALA A 43 -2.31 6.54 -33.06
C ALA A 43 -1.24 7.60 -32.77
N ALA A 44 -1.29 8.24 -31.59
CA ALA A 44 -0.25 9.14 -31.13
C ALA A 44 1.09 8.41 -30.93
N LEU A 45 1.10 7.24 -30.28
CA LEU A 45 2.33 6.49 -30.01
C LEU A 45 3.01 5.95 -31.28
N THR A 46 2.23 5.39 -32.20
CA THR A 46 2.74 4.95 -33.51
C THR A 46 3.28 6.13 -34.32
N SER A 47 2.66 7.31 -34.19
CA SER A 47 3.14 8.54 -34.82
C SER A 47 4.44 9.06 -34.20
N ILE A 48 4.61 8.99 -32.86
CA ILE A 48 5.87 9.32 -32.17
C ILE A 48 6.98 8.36 -32.61
N LEU A 49 6.67 7.06 -32.70
CA LEU A 49 7.60 6.04 -33.20
C LEU A 49 8.08 6.36 -34.61
N LEU A 50 7.16 6.67 -35.53
CA LEU A 50 7.48 7.05 -36.90
C LEU A 50 8.36 8.32 -36.96
N ILE A 51 8.09 9.30 -36.10
CA ILE A 51 8.93 10.52 -35.99
C ILE A 51 10.35 10.15 -35.55
N LYS A 52 10.48 9.29 -34.54
CA LYS A 52 11.79 8.82 -34.09
C LYS A 52 12.50 8.11 -35.22
N PHE A 53 11.88 7.13 -35.89
CA PHE A 53 12.45 6.42 -37.05
C PHE A 53 12.99 7.37 -38.13
N LYS A 54 12.23 8.43 -38.47
CA LYS A 54 12.69 9.45 -39.42
C LYS A 54 13.90 10.26 -38.94
N GLY A 55 14.12 10.37 -37.63
CA GLY A 55 15.27 11.00 -37.02
C GLY A 55 16.55 10.15 -37.02
N PHE A 56 16.46 8.84 -37.31
CA PHE A 56 17.59 7.90 -37.27
C PHE A 56 18.77 8.37 -38.12
N LYS A 57 18.48 8.89 -39.31
CA LYS A 57 19.48 9.38 -40.28
C LYS A 57 20.40 10.49 -39.72
N TYR A 58 20.01 11.14 -38.62
CA TYR A 58 20.70 12.29 -38.05
C TYR A 58 21.19 12.05 -36.61
N CYS A 59 21.10 10.82 -36.09
CA CYS A 59 21.48 10.54 -34.71
C CYS A 59 22.97 10.20 -34.58
N ARG A 60 23.67 10.87 -33.66
CA ARG A 60 25.08 10.58 -33.33
C ARG A 60 25.24 9.57 -32.18
N ASP A 61 24.19 9.36 -31.39
CA ASP A 61 24.18 8.43 -30.25
C ASP A 61 23.19 7.29 -30.52
N ILE A 62 23.73 6.21 -31.09
CA ILE A 62 22.95 5.03 -31.50
C ILE A 62 22.33 4.33 -30.29
N LYS A 63 23.02 4.34 -29.13
CA LYS A 63 22.55 3.69 -27.91
C LYS A 63 21.31 4.40 -27.38
N GLU A 64 21.39 5.71 -27.21
CA GLU A 64 20.28 6.52 -26.70
C GLU A 64 19.05 6.47 -27.62
N TYR A 65 19.30 6.40 -28.91
CA TYR A 65 18.25 6.26 -29.90
C TYR A 65 17.54 4.90 -29.83
N ARG A 66 18.31 3.80 -29.68
CA ARG A 66 17.73 2.47 -29.48
C ARG A 66 16.82 2.45 -28.25
N LEU A 67 17.28 3.02 -27.14
CA LEU A 67 16.51 3.14 -25.90
C LEU A 67 15.21 3.94 -26.10
N CYS A 68 15.24 5.02 -26.89
CA CYS A 68 14.03 5.76 -27.22
C CYS A 68 12.99 4.93 -28.00
N ILE A 69 13.44 4.09 -28.93
CA ILE A 69 12.57 3.20 -29.72
C ILE A 69 11.98 2.11 -28.81
N ASP A 70 12.82 1.50 -27.96
CA ASP A 70 12.43 0.49 -26.99
C ASP A 70 11.35 1.04 -26.03
N CYS A 71 11.52 2.26 -25.51
CA CYS A 71 10.52 2.92 -24.67
C CYS A 71 9.15 3.05 -25.37
N ILE A 72 9.13 3.46 -26.65
CA ILE A 72 7.86 3.66 -27.37
C ILE A 72 7.20 2.32 -27.69
N PHE A 73 7.97 1.31 -28.13
CA PHE A 73 7.41 -0.02 -28.39
C PHE A 73 6.85 -0.65 -27.11
N THR A 74 7.55 -0.52 -25.99
CA THR A 74 7.08 -1.00 -24.69
C THR A 74 5.75 -0.34 -24.32
N HIS A 75 5.62 0.97 -24.54
CA HIS A 75 4.38 1.68 -24.24
C HIS A 75 3.25 1.45 -25.27
N ILE A 76 3.58 1.11 -26.51
CA ILE A 76 2.59 0.62 -27.49
C ILE A 76 2.06 -0.75 -27.06
N LEU A 77 2.92 -1.66 -26.63
CA LEU A 77 2.51 -2.94 -26.05
C LEU A 77 1.65 -2.72 -24.80
N ASN A 78 1.95 -1.67 -24.02
CA ASN A 78 1.14 -1.22 -22.88
C ASN A 78 -0.31 -0.89 -23.28
N VAL A 79 -0.47 0.04 -24.24
CA VAL A 79 -1.79 0.44 -24.74
C VAL A 79 -2.54 -0.73 -25.38
N LEU A 80 -1.82 -1.64 -26.04
CA LEU A 80 -2.43 -2.80 -26.70
C LEU A 80 -2.73 -3.98 -25.77
N ARG A 81 -2.28 -3.95 -24.50
CA ARG A 81 -2.37 -5.08 -23.56
C ARG A 81 -1.81 -6.39 -24.13
N MET A 82 -0.78 -6.28 -24.97
CA MET A 82 -0.21 -7.44 -25.66
C MET A 82 0.86 -8.13 -24.83
N ASN A 83 0.43 -8.86 -23.80
CA ASN A 83 1.23 -9.94 -23.24
C ASN A 83 0.78 -11.25 -23.91
N PRO A 84 1.68 -12.04 -24.53
CA PRO A 84 1.32 -13.27 -25.23
C PRO A 84 0.52 -14.25 -24.36
N PHE A 85 0.80 -14.30 -23.06
CA PHE A 85 0.08 -15.16 -22.12
C PHE A 85 -1.30 -14.61 -21.74
N SER A 86 -1.48 -13.28 -21.76
CA SER A 86 -2.80 -12.63 -21.62
C SER A 86 -3.69 -12.78 -22.85
N ILE A 87 -3.14 -13.23 -23.98
CA ILE A 87 -3.87 -13.51 -25.23
C ILE A 87 -4.02 -15.03 -25.45
N GLY A 88 -3.76 -15.84 -24.42
CA GLY A 88 -4.10 -17.28 -24.40
C GLY A 88 -2.96 -18.22 -24.76
N LYS A 89 -1.71 -17.76 -24.87
CA LYS A 89 -0.55 -18.67 -24.91
C LYS A 89 -0.44 -19.45 -23.60
N LYS A 90 -0.05 -20.72 -23.68
CA LYS A 90 0.15 -21.59 -22.51
C LYS A 90 1.62 -21.62 -22.12
N ILE A 91 1.87 -21.51 -20.82
CA ILE A 91 3.20 -21.66 -20.23
C ILE A 91 3.56 -23.15 -20.22
N ASN A 92 4.75 -23.50 -20.70
CA ASN A 92 5.36 -24.83 -20.57
C ASN A 92 6.39 -24.86 -19.44
N GLU A 93 7.21 -23.81 -19.33
CA GLU A 93 8.31 -23.75 -18.36
C GLU A 93 8.44 -22.36 -17.77
N ILE A 94 8.88 -22.32 -16.51
CA ILE A 94 9.16 -21.11 -15.75
C ILE A 94 10.56 -21.26 -15.17
N LYS A 95 11.42 -20.26 -15.41
CA LYS A 95 12.69 -20.12 -14.74
C LYS A 95 12.74 -18.76 -14.04
N ILE A 96 12.93 -18.74 -12.73
CA ILE A 96 13.06 -17.53 -11.92
C ILE A 96 14.46 -17.49 -11.34
N THR A 97 15.17 -16.39 -11.57
CA THR A 97 16.47 -16.08 -10.98
C THR A 97 16.29 -14.88 -10.07
N SER A 98 16.58 -15.04 -8.78
CA SER A 98 16.50 -13.95 -7.80
C SER A 98 17.89 -13.68 -7.25
N ASN A 99 18.32 -12.43 -7.20
CA ASN A 99 19.65 -12.04 -6.75
C ASN A 99 19.57 -10.91 -5.71
N ASN A 100 20.09 -11.17 -4.50
CA ASN A 100 19.96 -10.23 -3.38
C ASN A 100 21.19 -9.30 -3.22
N VAL A 101 22.09 -9.21 -4.20
CA VAL A 101 23.35 -8.45 -4.08
C VAL A 101 23.20 -6.96 -4.45
N GLY A 102 22.96 -6.09 -3.45
CA GLY A 102 23.23 -4.63 -3.49
C GLY A 102 24.68 -4.18 -3.19
N TYR A 103 24.97 -2.87 -3.11
CA TYR A 103 26.34 -2.28 -3.10
C TYR A 103 27.09 -2.39 -1.76
N ARG A 104 26.41 -2.71 -0.65
CA ARG A 104 26.99 -2.74 0.71
C ARG A 104 27.06 -4.16 1.28
N PHE A 105 27.79 -5.07 0.64
CA PHE A 105 28.05 -6.39 1.24
C PHE A 105 29.27 -6.34 2.15
N PRO A 106 29.14 -6.66 3.45
CA PRO A 106 30.28 -6.99 4.29
C PRO A 106 30.91 -8.27 3.73
N ASN A 107 32.19 -8.19 3.33
CA ASN A 107 32.90 -9.25 2.61
C ASN A 107 33.26 -10.49 3.46
N GLU A 108 32.64 -10.68 4.63
CA GLU A 108 33.15 -11.59 5.67
C GLU A 108 32.21 -12.75 6.04
N GLU A 109 30.93 -12.74 5.65
CA GLU A 109 29.96 -13.81 5.95
C GLU A 109 29.45 -14.53 4.69
N LEU A 110 29.29 -15.86 4.79
CA LEU A 110 28.76 -16.72 3.74
C LEU A 110 27.23 -16.50 3.65
N LYS A 111 26.77 -15.74 2.65
CA LYS A 111 25.34 -15.45 2.43
C LYS A 111 24.88 -15.94 1.06
N GLU A 112 23.63 -16.40 1.02
CA GLU A 112 22.95 -16.75 -0.23
C GLU A 112 22.77 -15.48 -1.06
N ILE A 113 23.30 -15.48 -2.28
CA ILE A 113 23.31 -14.30 -3.15
C ILE A 113 22.39 -14.43 -4.35
N GLU A 114 22.14 -15.66 -4.80
CA GLU A 114 21.36 -15.92 -6.00
C GLU A 114 20.64 -17.26 -5.86
N GLN A 115 19.37 -17.27 -6.26
CA GLN A 115 18.53 -18.46 -6.26
C GLN A 115 17.92 -18.63 -7.65
N ASN A 116 18.02 -19.84 -8.19
CA ASN A 116 17.45 -20.22 -9.47
C ASN A 116 16.39 -21.29 -9.25
N ILE A 117 15.16 -21.01 -9.67
CA ILE A 117 14.01 -21.89 -9.56
C ILE A 117 13.55 -22.24 -10.97
N PHE A 118 13.39 -23.51 -11.26
CA PHE A 118 12.84 -24.03 -12.50
C PHE A 118 11.59 -24.85 -12.20
N ILE A 119 10.52 -24.64 -12.97
CA ILE A 119 9.25 -25.38 -12.89
C ILE A 119 8.80 -25.68 -14.32
N ASN A 120 8.51 -26.94 -14.63
CA ASN A 120 7.95 -27.32 -15.93
C ASN A 120 6.51 -27.84 -15.83
N ILE A 121 5.88 -27.98 -17.00
CA ILE A 121 4.50 -28.47 -17.15
C ILE A 121 4.29 -29.89 -16.61
N ASN A 122 5.36 -30.68 -16.49
CA ASN A 122 5.33 -32.05 -15.94
C ASN A 122 5.43 -32.07 -14.40
N GLY A 123 5.50 -30.90 -13.77
CA GLY A 123 5.59 -30.75 -12.32
C GLY A 123 6.99 -30.95 -11.74
N GLU A 124 8.04 -31.00 -12.57
CA GLU A 124 9.42 -31.07 -12.09
C GLU A 124 9.86 -29.69 -11.61
N VAL A 125 10.35 -29.65 -10.36
CA VAL A 125 10.84 -28.42 -9.72
C VAL A 125 12.31 -28.61 -9.35
N CYS A 126 13.14 -27.65 -9.74
CA CYS A 126 14.55 -27.59 -9.38
C CYS A 126 14.86 -26.24 -8.76
N VAL A 127 15.44 -26.24 -7.56
CA VAL A 127 15.90 -25.05 -6.84
C VAL A 127 17.41 -25.15 -6.67
N SER A 128 18.14 -24.17 -7.18
CA SER A 128 19.59 -24.06 -7.05
C SER A 128 19.95 -22.79 -6.29
N ASN A 129 20.72 -22.92 -5.21
CA ASN A 129 21.17 -21.79 -4.39
C ASN A 129 22.68 -21.56 -4.60
N TYR A 130 23.05 -20.30 -4.74
CA TYR A 130 24.43 -19.87 -4.92
C TYR A 130 24.80 -18.94 -3.78
N TYR A 131 25.91 -19.26 -3.12
CA TYR A 131 26.44 -18.49 -2.01
C TYR A 131 27.70 -17.75 -2.44
N TYR A 132 27.92 -16.56 -1.89
CA TYR A 132 29.12 -15.79 -2.17
C TYR A 132 30.12 -15.96 -1.04
N TRP A 133 31.31 -16.42 -1.40
CA TRP A 133 32.47 -16.45 -0.51
C TRP A 133 33.69 -15.97 -1.29
N LYS A 134 34.42 -14.99 -0.74
CA LYS A 134 35.75 -14.55 -1.23
C LYS A 134 35.88 -14.40 -2.76
N LYS A 135 34.91 -13.74 -3.42
CA LYS A 135 34.91 -13.47 -4.88
C LYS A 135 34.80 -14.71 -5.80
N GLN A 136 34.35 -15.86 -5.30
CA GLN A 136 34.02 -17.03 -6.13
C GLN A 136 32.53 -17.35 -6.00
N LYS A 137 31.87 -17.58 -7.15
CA LYS A 137 30.51 -18.14 -7.20
C LYS A 137 30.66 -19.67 -7.14
N GLU A 138 30.19 -20.30 -6.07
CA GLU A 138 30.05 -21.75 -5.99
C GLU A 138 28.57 -22.11 -5.86
N SER A 139 28.06 -23.03 -6.69
CA SER A 139 26.74 -23.64 -6.48
C SER A 139 26.83 -24.54 -5.27
N THR A 140 26.03 -24.28 -4.24
CA THR A 140 26.25 -24.90 -2.91
C THR A 140 25.13 -25.86 -2.54
N SER A 141 23.93 -25.71 -3.09
CA SER A 141 22.85 -26.68 -2.96
C SER A 141 21.93 -26.71 -4.18
N ILE A 142 21.52 -27.91 -4.57
CA ILE A 142 20.48 -28.17 -5.57
C ILE A 142 19.44 -29.09 -4.93
N LYS A 143 18.17 -28.71 -4.98
CA LYS A 143 17.05 -29.54 -4.55
C LYS A 143 16.08 -29.75 -5.70
N ASN A 144 15.78 -31.01 -5.96
CA ASN A 144 14.78 -31.43 -6.94
C ASN A 144 13.61 -32.08 -6.24
N PHE A 145 12.40 -31.75 -6.65
CA PHE A 145 11.18 -32.40 -6.19
C PHE A 145 10.09 -32.30 -7.27
N LYS A 146 8.98 -33.00 -7.04
CA LYS A 146 7.86 -33.03 -7.98
C LYS A 146 6.58 -32.55 -7.29
N ILE A 147 5.82 -31.74 -8.00
CA ILE A 147 4.50 -31.24 -7.59
C ILE A 147 3.41 -31.82 -8.50
N ASP A 148 2.16 -31.76 -8.07
CA ASP A 148 1.04 -32.32 -8.84
C ASP A 148 0.59 -31.40 -9.99
N ASP A 149 -0.11 -31.95 -10.99
CA ASP A 149 -0.60 -31.18 -12.14
C ASP A 149 -1.53 -30.02 -11.74
N LYS A 150 -2.20 -30.12 -10.58
CA LYS A 150 -3.13 -29.10 -10.09
C LYS A 150 -2.36 -27.91 -9.52
N GLU A 151 -1.26 -28.16 -8.81
CA GLU A 151 -0.31 -27.21 -8.27
C GLU A 151 0.42 -26.47 -9.39
N VAL A 152 0.91 -27.18 -10.41
CA VAL A 152 1.49 -26.57 -11.62
C VAL A 152 0.51 -25.58 -12.25
N LYS A 153 -0.75 -26.00 -12.49
CA LYS A 153 -1.78 -25.15 -13.07
C LYS A 153 -2.10 -23.93 -12.21
N LYS A 154 -2.05 -24.06 -10.87
CA LYS A 154 -2.23 -22.92 -9.96
C LYS A 154 -1.08 -21.91 -10.10
N ILE A 155 0.17 -22.37 -10.09
CA ILE A 155 1.34 -21.50 -10.26
C ILE A 155 1.27 -20.78 -11.62
N PHE A 156 1.01 -21.52 -12.70
CA PHE A 156 0.97 -20.94 -14.04
C PHE A 156 -0.16 -19.91 -14.15
N LYS A 157 -1.34 -20.19 -13.58
CA LYS A 157 -2.44 -19.22 -13.53
C LYS A 157 -2.07 -17.96 -12.74
N LEU A 158 -1.38 -18.10 -11.60
CA LEU A 158 -0.93 -16.96 -10.80
C LEU A 158 0.06 -16.09 -11.57
N ILE A 159 1.03 -16.71 -12.26
CA ILE A 159 1.99 -16.00 -13.11
C ILE A 159 1.30 -15.34 -14.31
N SER A 160 0.39 -16.03 -15.00
CA SER A 160 -0.38 -15.43 -16.10
C SER A 160 -1.20 -14.23 -15.63
N LYS A 161 -1.81 -14.33 -14.45
CA LYS A 161 -2.57 -13.22 -13.88
C LYS A 161 -1.67 -12.07 -13.42
N PHE A 162 -0.54 -12.37 -12.79
CA PHE A 162 0.49 -11.36 -12.51
C PHE A 162 0.86 -10.59 -13.78
N LEU A 163 1.07 -11.30 -14.89
CA LEU A 163 1.39 -10.75 -16.18
C LEU A 163 0.25 -9.97 -16.87
N GLU A 164 -1.00 -10.22 -16.50
CA GLU A 164 -2.18 -9.44 -16.89
C GLU A 164 -2.32 -8.16 -16.03
N ASP A 165 -2.13 -8.29 -14.72
CA ASP A 165 -2.38 -7.26 -13.71
C ASP A 165 -1.20 -6.28 -13.58
N ASN A 166 0.02 -6.74 -13.81
CA ASN A 166 1.24 -5.99 -13.56
C ASN A 166 2.08 -5.85 -14.84
N TYR A 167 2.36 -4.62 -15.22
CA TYR A 167 3.40 -4.34 -16.21
C TYR A 167 4.77 -4.53 -15.58
N VAL A 168 5.39 -5.68 -15.85
CA VAL A 168 6.79 -5.90 -15.50
C VAL A 168 7.65 -4.96 -16.35
N TYR A 169 8.34 -4.04 -15.67
CA TYR A 169 9.32 -3.16 -16.30
C TYR A 169 10.47 -3.96 -16.90
N TYR A 170 10.77 -3.75 -18.19
CA TYR A 170 12.13 -3.95 -18.69
C TYR A 170 13.04 -2.87 -18.10
N SER A 171 13.40 -2.94 -16.82
CA SER A 171 14.27 -1.93 -16.20
C SER A 171 15.73 -2.20 -16.57
N LEU A 172 16.20 -1.56 -17.64
CA LEU A 172 17.60 -1.58 -18.07
C LEU A 172 18.57 -0.89 -17.09
N GLU A 173 18.05 -0.25 -16.04
CA GLU A 173 18.85 0.33 -14.96
C GLU A 173 18.74 -0.55 -13.72
N HIS A 174 19.61 -1.57 -13.65
CA HIS A 174 19.95 -2.17 -12.37
C HIS A 174 20.54 -1.07 -11.48
N SER A 175 19.77 -0.58 -10.51
CA SER A 175 20.39 0.15 -9.41
C SER A 175 21.34 -0.82 -8.75
N LYS A 176 22.64 -0.51 -8.72
CA LYS A 176 23.66 -1.34 -8.04
C LYS A 176 23.39 -1.55 -6.54
N GLU A 177 22.38 -0.87 -6.00
CA GLU A 177 22.03 -0.81 -4.59
C GLU A 177 20.86 -1.72 -4.20
N ILE A 178 20.10 -2.27 -5.15
CA ILE A 178 18.88 -3.04 -4.89
C ILE A 178 18.98 -4.40 -5.60
N GLY A 179 18.63 -5.48 -4.91
CA GLY A 179 18.54 -6.82 -5.50
C GLY A 179 17.53 -6.87 -6.66
N TYR A 180 17.62 -7.88 -7.52
CA TYR A 180 16.78 -8.01 -8.70
C TYR A 180 16.27 -9.44 -8.88
N TRP A 181 15.21 -9.60 -9.66
CA TRP A 181 14.72 -10.88 -10.13
C TRP A 181 14.60 -10.86 -11.66
N GLN A 182 14.75 -12.03 -12.26
CA GLN A 182 14.55 -12.30 -13.68
C GLN A 182 13.67 -13.53 -13.81
N MET A 183 12.70 -13.49 -14.70
CA MET A 183 11.83 -14.62 -15.01
C MET A 183 11.85 -14.87 -16.52
N GLU A 184 12.14 -16.10 -16.91
CA GLU A 184 12.07 -16.59 -18.28
C GLU A 184 10.93 -17.61 -18.37
N LEU A 185 9.98 -17.34 -19.26
CA LEU A 185 8.85 -18.22 -19.55
C LEU A 185 9.04 -18.82 -20.93
N THR A 186 8.86 -20.13 -21.05
CA THR A 186 8.81 -20.81 -22.36
C THR A 186 7.38 -21.22 -22.65
N ASP A 187 6.87 -20.92 -23.85
CA ASP A 187 5.53 -21.32 -24.27
C ASP A 187 5.49 -22.72 -24.92
N SER A 188 4.29 -23.13 -25.37
CA SER A 188 4.08 -24.39 -26.10
C SER A 188 4.80 -24.50 -27.44
N ASP A 189 5.19 -23.37 -28.02
CA ASP A 189 5.89 -23.28 -29.30
C ASP A 189 7.42 -23.19 -29.10
N TYR A 190 7.90 -23.34 -27.86
CA TYR A 190 9.30 -23.20 -27.44
C TYR A 190 9.86 -21.78 -27.60
N GLU A 191 9.00 -20.76 -27.69
CA GLU A 191 9.42 -19.36 -27.66
C GLU A 191 9.63 -18.90 -26.21
N SER A 192 10.73 -18.19 -25.97
CA SER A 192 11.11 -17.71 -24.64
C SER A 192 10.85 -16.21 -24.45
N TYR A 193 10.25 -15.87 -23.31
CA TYR A 193 9.89 -14.51 -22.93
C TYR A 193 10.57 -14.16 -21.62
N ARG A 194 11.25 -13.02 -21.57
CA ARG A 194 12.01 -12.58 -20.39
C ARG A 194 11.37 -11.36 -19.75
N TYR A 195 11.36 -11.40 -18.42
CA TYR A 195 10.79 -10.41 -17.52
C TYR A 195 11.80 -10.15 -16.40
N GLU A 196 11.88 -8.94 -15.88
CA GLU A 196 12.81 -8.61 -14.79
C GLU A 196 12.26 -7.51 -13.90
N GLY A 197 12.78 -7.38 -12.68
CA GLY A 197 12.36 -6.34 -11.76
C GLY A 197 13.26 -6.27 -10.54
N ASN A 198 13.02 -5.26 -9.70
CA ASN A 198 13.76 -5.08 -8.45
C ASN A 198 13.09 -5.87 -7.32
N LEU A 199 13.89 -6.47 -6.44
CA LEU A 199 13.46 -7.13 -5.19
C LEU A 199 13.16 -6.10 -4.08
N ARG A 200 12.38 -5.06 -4.39
CA ARG A 200 12.03 -3.99 -3.44
C ARG A 200 10.58 -4.07 -2.96
N TYR A 201 9.69 -4.57 -3.80
CA TYR A 201 8.25 -4.54 -3.54
C TYR A 201 7.70 -5.95 -3.56
N ASN A 202 6.82 -6.24 -2.61
CA ASN A 202 6.07 -7.49 -2.62
C ASN A 202 5.04 -7.44 -3.76
N ILE A 203 5.25 -8.24 -4.80
CA ILE A 203 4.34 -8.31 -5.95
C ILE A 203 3.02 -8.93 -5.49
N ARG A 204 1.92 -8.20 -5.68
CA ARG A 204 0.57 -8.67 -5.31
C ARG A 204 -0.30 -8.97 -6.53
N VAL A 205 -1.07 -10.04 -6.44
CA VAL A 205 -2.09 -10.48 -7.41
C VAL A 205 -3.38 -10.73 -6.64
N ASP A 206 -4.45 -10.01 -6.99
CA ASP A 206 -5.70 -9.97 -6.21
C ASP A 206 -5.51 -9.57 -4.74
N GLY A 207 -4.61 -8.64 -4.46
CA GLY A 207 -4.32 -8.19 -3.09
C GLY A 207 -3.45 -9.15 -2.25
N GLU A 208 -3.13 -10.33 -2.76
CA GLU A 208 -2.30 -11.34 -2.08
C GLU A 208 -0.89 -11.42 -2.69
N SER A 209 0.12 -11.72 -1.87
CA SER A 209 1.51 -11.84 -2.33
C SER A 209 1.69 -13.02 -3.29
N LEU A 210 2.27 -12.74 -4.47
CA LEU A 210 2.57 -13.73 -5.49
C LEU A 210 3.62 -14.74 -5.01
N SER A 211 4.74 -14.25 -4.47
CA SER A 211 5.80 -15.12 -3.97
C SER A 211 5.32 -16.03 -2.85
N GLU A 212 4.52 -15.51 -1.93
CA GLU A 212 3.97 -16.30 -0.83
C GLU A 212 3.11 -17.45 -1.33
N LYS A 213 2.18 -17.18 -2.25
CA LYS A 213 1.35 -18.24 -2.84
C LYS A 213 2.19 -19.31 -3.52
N ILE A 214 3.26 -18.92 -4.20
CA ILE A 214 4.18 -19.88 -4.83
C ILE A 214 4.88 -20.73 -3.76
N ARG A 215 5.38 -20.14 -2.67
CA ARG A 215 5.98 -20.89 -1.54
C ARG A 215 4.98 -21.88 -0.93
N GLU A 216 3.74 -21.45 -0.70
CA GLU A 216 2.66 -22.28 -0.16
C GLU A 216 2.34 -23.47 -1.08
N ILE A 217 2.22 -23.23 -2.39
CA ILE A 217 1.95 -24.28 -3.37
C ILE A 217 3.14 -25.26 -3.48
N LEU A 218 4.37 -24.75 -3.43
CA LEU A 218 5.57 -25.58 -3.50
C LEU A 218 5.91 -26.26 -2.16
N ASN A 219 5.22 -25.90 -1.07
CA ASN A 219 5.56 -26.25 0.31
C ASN A 219 7.06 -26.03 0.60
N TYR A 220 7.57 -24.88 0.17
CA TYR A 220 8.98 -24.51 0.29
C TYR A 220 9.12 -23.05 0.69
N ASP A 221 9.29 -22.81 1.98
CA ASP A 221 9.31 -21.44 2.51
C ASP A 221 10.55 -20.67 2.08
N ASN A 222 11.73 -21.29 2.04
CA ASN A 222 13.02 -20.62 1.80
C ASN A 222 13.29 -20.25 0.32
N LEU A 223 12.28 -19.71 -0.38
CA LEU A 223 12.44 -19.16 -1.74
C LEU A 223 12.46 -17.64 -1.72
N ILE A 224 13.36 -17.04 -2.50
CA ILE A 224 13.41 -15.58 -2.70
C ILE A 224 12.30 -15.17 -3.69
N LEU A 225 12.26 -15.72 -4.90
CA LEU A 225 11.23 -15.38 -5.91
C LEU A 225 11.24 -13.87 -6.27
N PHE A 226 10.15 -13.15 -6.01
CA PHE A 226 9.94 -11.76 -6.42
C PHE A 226 10.04 -10.74 -5.29
N ASP A 227 10.18 -11.20 -4.05
CA ASP A 227 10.33 -10.41 -2.82
C ASP A 227 11.61 -10.91 -2.12
N ASN A 228 12.47 -10.05 -1.58
CA ASN A 228 13.79 -10.45 -1.07
C ASN A 228 13.78 -11.38 0.18
N TYR A 229 12.62 -11.95 0.53
CA TYR A 229 12.38 -12.78 1.71
C TYR A 229 12.58 -12.08 3.06
N GLU A 230 12.98 -10.81 3.09
CA GLU A 230 13.17 -10.05 4.34
C GLU A 230 11.85 -9.73 5.03
N TYR A 231 10.73 -9.83 4.31
CA TYR A 231 9.41 -9.61 4.86
C TYR A 231 8.91 -10.88 5.58
N ASP A 232 8.88 -10.82 6.91
CA ASP A 232 8.21 -11.79 7.77
C ASP A 232 6.79 -11.33 8.09
N LYS A 233 5.97 -12.21 8.64
CA LYS A 233 4.57 -11.93 8.98
C LYS A 233 4.37 -12.02 10.48
N ILE A 234 3.72 -11.02 11.06
CA ILE A 234 3.40 -10.97 12.50
C ILE A 234 2.20 -11.84 12.84
N ASN A 235 2.38 -13.07 13.29
CA ASN A 235 1.27 -13.97 13.63
C ASN A 235 0.51 -13.49 14.86
N ARG A 236 1.22 -12.94 15.84
CA ARG A 236 0.61 -12.45 17.07
C ARG A 236 1.43 -11.34 17.68
N ILE A 237 0.76 -10.28 18.14
CA ILE A 237 1.32 -9.27 19.04
C ILE A 237 0.58 -9.39 20.36
N GLN A 238 1.31 -9.48 21.46
CA GLN A 238 0.78 -9.32 22.81
C GLN A 238 1.54 -8.20 23.48
N LEU A 239 0.82 -7.20 23.98
CA LEU A 239 1.34 -6.14 24.83
C LEU A 239 0.69 -6.27 26.21
N ASP A 240 1.49 -6.55 27.21
CA ASP A 240 1.11 -6.52 28.61
C ASP A 240 1.69 -5.24 29.24
N TYR A 241 0.82 -4.39 29.76
CA TYR A 241 1.17 -3.17 30.46
C TYR A 241 0.78 -3.28 31.93
N LYS A 242 1.64 -2.78 32.81
CA LYS A 242 1.40 -2.72 34.25
C LYS A 242 1.77 -1.35 34.79
N ASN A 243 0.81 -0.70 35.42
CA ASN A 243 1.01 0.51 36.19
C ASN A 243 0.80 0.21 37.68
N VAL A 244 1.76 0.60 38.51
CA VAL A 244 1.66 0.56 39.97
C VAL A 244 1.80 1.98 40.48
N LYS A 245 0.75 2.49 41.12
CA LYS A 245 0.75 3.81 41.78
C LYS A 245 0.69 3.62 43.29
N ASN A 246 1.62 4.24 44.01
CA ASN A 246 1.60 4.27 45.47
C ASN A 246 0.92 5.56 45.97
N VAL A 247 -0.17 5.42 46.71
CA VAL A 247 -0.85 6.55 47.36
C VAL A 247 -1.06 6.18 48.81
N ASP A 248 -0.53 7.00 49.73
CA ASP A 248 -0.64 6.79 51.18
C ASP A 248 -0.23 5.38 51.65
N ASN A 249 0.92 4.87 51.18
CA ASN A 249 1.41 3.51 51.44
C ASN A 249 0.50 2.38 50.95
N LYS A 250 -0.44 2.67 50.04
CA LYS A 250 -1.26 1.67 49.34
C LYS A 250 -0.91 1.63 47.86
N ASP A 251 -0.63 0.44 47.36
CA ASP A 251 -0.40 0.21 45.93
C ASP A 251 -1.74 0.02 45.21
N PHE A 252 -1.96 0.83 44.19
CA PHE A 252 -3.03 0.68 43.21
C PHE A 252 -2.43 0.07 41.95
N VAL A 253 -2.89 -1.12 41.60
CA VAL A 253 -2.38 -1.88 40.45
C VAL A 253 -3.38 -1.79 39.32
N TYR A 254 -2.92 -1.28 38.18
CA TYR A 254 -3.63 -1.33 36.92
C TYR A 254 -2.85 -2.20 35.95
N THR A 255 -3.52 -3.14 35.31
CA THR A 255 -2.94 -3.97 34.25
C THR A 255 -3.79 -3.86 33.00
N GLU A 256 -3.13 -3.81 31.86
CA GLU A 256 -3.78 -3.73 30.57
C GLU A 256 -3.11 -4.72 29.63
N LYS A 257 -3.91 -5.41 28.84
CA LYS A 257 -3.44 -6.41 27.90
C LYS A 257 -4.10 -6.20 26.56
N LEU A 258 -3.29 -6.11 25.52
CA LEU A 258 -3.73 -6.04 24.13
C LEU A 258 -3.14 -7.23 23.37
N ILE A 259 -3.99 -8.02 22.71
CA ILE A 259 -3.58 -9.14 21.86
C ILE A 259 -4.16 -8.91 20.47
N LEU A 260 -3.30 -8.95 19.45
CA LEU A 260 -3.68 -9.05 18.05
C LEU A 260 -3.29 -10.45 17.57
N ASP A 261 -4.23 -11.25 17.09
CA ASP A 261 -4.01 -12.66 16.73
C ASP A 261 -4.47 -12.96 15.29
N ARG A 262 -3.51 -13.29 14.42
CA ARG A 262 -3.75 -13.54 12.99
C ARG A 262 -4.67 -14.73 12.73
N ASP A 263 -4.49 -15.82 13.48
CA ASP A 263 -5.20 -17.08 13.19
C ASP A 263 -6.69 -16.95 13.46
N SER A 264 -7.05 -16.31 14.58
CA SER A 264 -8.44 -16.02 14.93
C SER A 264 -9.00 -14.75 14.28
N ASN A 265 -8.16 -13.97 13.57
CA ASN A 265 -8.45 -12.61 13.12
C ASN A 265 -9.10 -11.77 14.23
N SER A 266 -8.50 -11.77 15.42
CA SER A 266 -9.11 -11.13 16.59
C SER A 266 -8.22 -10.12 17.29
N ILE A 267 -8.88 -9.15 17.92
CA ILE A 267 -8.28 -8.20 18.85
C ILE A 267 -8.90 -8.42 20.21
N GLU A 268 -8.08 -8.73 21.21
CA GLU A 268 -8.50 -8.84 22.60
C GLU A 268 -7.88 -7.71 23.41
N HIS A 269 -8.72 -7.00 24.16
CA HIS A 269 -8.29 -5.90 25.01
C HIS A 269 -8.88 -6.08 26.40
N THR A 270 -8.02 -6.10 27.40
CA THR A 270 -8.39 -6.30 28.80
C THR A 270 -7.77 -5.19 29.64
N GLN A 271 -8.56 -4.61 30.53
CA GLN A 271 -8.09 -3.66 31.53
C GLN A 271 -8.59 -4.12 32.89
N ILE A 272 -7.69 -4.23 33.86
CA ILE A 272 -7.98 -4.74 35.20
C ILE A 272 -7.43 -3.74 36.20
N SER A 273 -8.28 -3.37 37.15
CA SER A 273 -8.00 -2.47 38.27
C SER A 273 -8.73 -2.98 39.51
N ASP A 274 -8.53 -2.33 40.65
CA ASP A 274 -9.23 -2.67 41.89
C ASP A 274 -10.77 -2.54 41.77
N ASP A 275 -11.24 -1.56 41.00
CA ASP A 275 -12.67 -1.22 40.93
C ASP A 275 -13.38 -1.79 39.68
N VAL A 276 -12.64 -1.94 38.58
CA VAL A 276 -13.22 -2.28 37.27
C VAL A 276 -12.36 -3.29 36.54
N ASN A 277 -13.04 -4.32 36.03
CA ASN A 277 -12.49 -5.26 35.06
C ASN A 277 -13.24 -5.09 33.73
N TYR A 278 -12.51 -4.74 32.69
CA TYR A 278 -12.99 -4.57 31.34
C TYR A 278 -12.40 -5.66 30.44
N TYR A 279 -13.26 -6.27 29.62
CA TYR A 279 -12.88 -7.29 28.65
C TYR A 279 -13.58 -7.03 27.33
N MET A 280 -12.81 -6.96 26.26
CA MET A 280 -13.30 -6.83 24.89
C MET A 280 -12.62 -7.86 24.00
N LYS A 281 -13.42 -8.48 23.13
CA LYS A 281 -12.93 -9.31 22.04
C LYS A 281 -13.65 -8.93 20.75
N LEU A 282 -12.87 -8.55 19.74
CA LEU A 282 -13.34 -8.23 18.40
C LEU A 282 -12.91 -9.35 17.45
N ASN A 283 -13.86 -9.91 16.70
CA ASN A 283 -13.55 -10.79 15.57
C ASN A 283 -13.67 -9.97 14.29
N VAL A 284 -12.56 -9.78 13.61
CA VAL A 284 -12.44 -8.81 12.53
C VAL A 284 -12.48 -9.54 11.19
N ASN A 285 -13.59 -9.35 10.45
CA ASN A 285 -13.87 -10.12 9.23
C ASN A 285 -13.02 -9.73 8.02
N LYS A 286 -12.55 -8.48 7.96
CA LYS A 286 -11.81 -7.92 6.81
C LYS A 286 -10.71 -7.00 7.30
N HIS A 287 -9.65 -6.83 6.50
CA HIS A 287 -8.56 -5.88 6.71
C HIS A 287 -7.66 -6.11 7.94
N PHE A 288 -7.99 -7.04 8.84
CA PHE A 288 -7.13 -7.34 9.99
C PHE A 288 -5.73 -7.82 9.59
N LYS A 289 -5.64 -8.64 8.54
CA LYS A 289 -4.35 -9.05 8.01
C LYS A 289 -3.58 -7.86 7.45
N ASP A 290 -4.25 -6.95 6.76
CA ASP A 290 -3.62 -5.74 6.20
C ASP A 290 -2.99 -4.88 7.31
N LEU A 291 -3.65 -4.74 8.47
CA LEU A 291 -3.05 -4.12 9.67
C LEU A 291 -1.75 -4.82 10.08
N LEU A 292 -1.76 -6.14 10.24
CA LEU A 292 -0.58 -6.88 10.68
C LEU A 292 0.58 -6.83 9.67
N GLU A 293 0.27 -6.71 8.38
CA GLU A 293 1.30 -6.44 7.36
C GLU A 293 1.81 -4.99 7.51
N ALA A 294 0.93 -3.98 7.66
CA ALA A 294 1.34 -2.58 7.84
C ALA A 294 2.24 -2.36 9.06
N LEU A 295 2.05 -3.14 10.13
CA LEU A 295 2.87 -3.07 11.34
C LEU A 295 4.26 -3.69 11.22
N TYR A 296 4.51 -4.52 10.20
CA TYR A 296 5.79 -5.22 10.10
C TYR A 296 6.89 -4.31 9.56
N ASP A 297 7.91 -4.08 10.39
CA ASP A 297 9.23 -3.60 9.98
C ASP A 297 10.31 -4.50 10.60
N PRO A 298 11.39 -4.87 9.88
CA PRO A 298 12.49 -5.67 10.42
C PRO A 298 13.10 -5.10 11.71
N ASN A 299 13.07 -3.77 11.85
CA ASN A 299 13.62 -2.99 12.95
C ASN A 299 12.53 -2.49 13.92
N MET A 300 11.26 -2.90 13.77
CA MET A 300 10.14 -2.44 14.60
C MET A 300 10.35 -2.65 16.12
N LEU A 301 11.23 -3.58 16.50
CA LEU A 301 11.56 -3.92 17.88
C LEU A 301 12.94 -3.42 18.33
N GLU A 302 13.63 -2.63 17.51
CA GLU A 302 14.90 -2.02 17.90
C GLU A 302 14.65 -0.97 18.97
N THR A 303 15.35 -1.14 20.09
CA THR A 303 15.33 -0.19 21.20
C THR A 303 16.53 0.73 21.15
N ARG A 304 16.37 1.90 21.76
CA ARG A 304 17.46 2.84 22.02
C ARG A 304 18.49 2.20 22.97
N GLU A 305 19.71 2.74 22.98
CA GLU A 305 20.68 2.37 24.02
C GLU A 305 20.11 2.70 25.40
N LYS A 306 20.25 1.77 26.34
CA LYS A 306 19.77 1.98 27.71
C LYS A 306 20.53 3.13 28.35
N ASN A 307 19.82 4.21 28.65
CA ASN A 307 20.30 5.23 29.55
C ASN A 307 19.91 4.85 30.98
N ASP A 308 20.86 4.45 31.80
CA ASP A 308 20.62 4.11 33.21
C ASP A 308 20.60 5.35 34.12
N ASN A 309 20.91 6.54 33.58
CA ASN A 309 20.91 7.81 34.31
C ASN A 309 19.60 8.58 34.08
N PHE A 310 18.52 8.12 34.72
CA PHE A 310 17.23 8.82 34.73
C PHE A 310 16.69 8.95 36.15
N VAL A 311 15.73 9.88 36.31
CA VAL A 311 15.02 10.09 37.57
C VAL A 311 13.73 9.28 37.50
N GLU A 312 13.53 8.37 38.46
CA GLU A 312 12.27 7.64 38.57
C GLU A 312 11.10 8.57 38.86
N ILE A 313 9.93 8.24 38.31
CA ILE A 313 8.70 8.96 38.61
C ILE A 313 8.31 8.61 40.05
N PRO A 314 8.23 9.59 40.97
CA PRO A 314 7.88 9.30 42.35
C PRO A 314 6.52 8.60 42.44
N ASN A 315 6.44 7.53 43.21
CA ASN A 315 5.21 6.79 43.51
C ASN A 315 4.48 6.20 42.29
N GLU A 316 5.11 6.12 41.11
CA GLU A 316 4.50 5.52 39.94
C GLU A 316 5.52 4.69 39.16
N LYS A 317 5.17 3.44 38.87
CA LYS A 317 5.97 2.56 38.03
C LYS A 317 5.14 2.02 36.87
N ARG A 318 5.63 2.23 35.64
CA ARG A 318 4.98 1.79 34.41
C ARG A 318 5.90 0.83 33.68
N ASP A 319 5.56 -0.45 33.70
CA ASP A 319 6.31 -1.52 33.03
C ASP A 319 5.50 -2.08 31.86
N TYR A 320 6.19 -2.64 30.87
CA TYR A 320 5.55 -3.41 29.82
C TYR A 320 6.35 -4.66 29.42
N GLU A 321 5.64 -5.62 28.87
CA GLU A 321 6.17 -6.77 28.17
C GLU A 321 5.45 -6.88 26.82
N MET A 322 6.22 -6.87 25.73
CA MET A 322 5.71 -7.09 24.39
C MET A 322 6.25 -8.40 23.83
N ILE A 323 5.36 -9.27 23.38
CA ILE A 323 5.68 -10.56 22.77
C ILE A 323 5.19 -10.51 21.33
N VAL A 324 6.09 -10.76 20.38
CA VAL A 324 5.76 -10.84 18.96
C VAL A 324 6.12 -12.22 18.44
N ASP A 325 5.10 -12.92 17.96
CA ASP A 325 5.25 -14.18 17.24
C ASP A 325 5.25 -13.91 15.75
N PHE A 326 6.30 -14.33 15.07
CA PHE A 326 6.40 -14.23 13.62
C PHE A 326 6.11 -15.58 12.96
N LYS A 327 5.84 -15.56 11.65
CA LYS A 327 5.66 -16.77 10.85
C LYS A 327 6.97 -17.53 10.67
N LYS A 328 8.07 -16.82 10.41
CA LYS A 328 9.38 -17.42 10.10
C LYS A 328 10.40 -17.23 11.22
N SER A 329 10.50 -16.01 11.74
CA SER A 329 11.49 -15.62 12.74
C SER A 329 11.13 -16.20 14.11
N PRO A 330 12.13 -16.44 14.97
CA PRO A 330 11.87 -16.78 16.36
C PRO A 330 11.01 -15.71 17.04
N ARG A 331 10.20 -16.15 18.01
CA ARG A 331 9.50 -15.26 18.94
C ARG A 331 10.47 -14.24 19.51
N LYS A 332 10.08 -12.97 19.47
CA LYS A 332 10.80 -11.88 20.14
C LYS A 332 10.01 -11.44 21.38
N VAL A 333 10.73 -11.18 22.46
CA VAL A 333 10.17 -10.68 23.72
C VAL A 333 10.95 -9.43 24.12
N LEU A 334 10.23 -8.32 24.30
CA LEU A 334 10.77 -7.06 24.74
C LEU A 334 10.15 -6.68 26.09
N LYS A 335 10.98 -6.19 27.01
CA LYS A 335 10.55 -5.75 28.34
C LYS A 335 11.24 -4.45 28.68
N GLY A 336 10.53 -3.54 29.33
CA GLY A 336 11.08 -2.26 29.74
C GLY A 336 10.08 -1.41 30.50
N SER A 337 10.46 -0.18 30.78
CA SER A 337 9.55 0.85 31.25
C SER A 337 8.71 1.39 30.08
N TYR A 338 7.44 1.71 30.34
CA TYR A 338 6.54 2.24 29.32
C TYR A 338 6.74 3.77 29.18
N ASP A 339 7.90 4.14 28.65
CA ASP A 339 8.31 5.51 28.35
C ASP A 339 9.17 5.54 27.07
N LYS A 340 9.51 6.74 26.60
CA LYS A 340 10.22 6.93 25.33
C LYS A 340 11.58 6.21 25.28
N GLU A 341 12.25 6.03 26.41
CA GLU A 341 13.57 5.39 26.47
C GLU A 341 13.44 3.86 26.53
N GLY A 342 12.42 3.35 27.21
CA GLY A 342 12.15 1.91 27.32
C GLY A 342 11.42 1.29 26.11
N LEU A 343 10.73 2.10 25.31
CA LEU A 343 9.96 1.65 24.13
C LEU A 343 10.80 1.61 22.83
N PRO A 344 10.41 0.80 21.84
CA PRO A 344 11.05 0.76 20.52
C PRO A 344 11.19 2.14 19.85
N TYR A 345 12.11 2.27 18.89
CA TYR A 345 12.33 3.52 18.18
C TYR A 345 11.05 4.03 17.50
N GLU A 346 10.36 3.13 16.79
CA GLU A 346 9.15 3.37 15.98
C GLU A 346 7.84 3.04 16.73
N TRP A 347 7.88 3.05 18.07
CA TRP A 347 6.71 2.68 18.87
C TRP A 347 5.48 3.55 18.59
N LYS A 348 5.70 4.84 18.30
CA LYS A 348 4.61 5.80 18.04
C LYS A 348 3.84 5.38 16.78
N GLU A 349 4.56 5.04 15.73
CA GLU A 349 4.01 4.62 14.45
C GLU A 349 3.21 3.32 14.62
N ILE A 350 3.76 2.34 15.34
CA ILE A 350 3.10 1.06 15.65
C ILE A 350 1.78 1.28 16.41
N ILE A 351 1.80 2.05 17.50
CA ILE A 351 0.63 2.17 18.37
C ILE A 351 -0.45 3.07 17.75
N GLU A 352 -0.09 4.10 16.99
CA GLU A 352 -1.05 4.95 16.28
C GLU A 352 -1.75 4.21 15.14
N GLU A 353 -1.05 3.30 14.44
CA GLU A 353 -1.68 2.44 13.43
C GLU A 353 -2.70 1.50 14.06
N ILE A 354 -2.34 0.83 15.18
CA ILE A 354 -3.27 -0.03 15.94
C ILE A 354 -4.47 0.78 16.45
N LYS A 355 -4.23 1.96 17.03
CA LYS A 355 -5.27 2.86 17.55
C LYS A 355 -6.23 3.31 16.45
N SER A 356 -5.69 3.75 15.31
CA SER A 356 -6.47 4.19 14.15
C SER A 356 -7.33 3.05 13.61
N PHE A 357 -6.81 1.82 13.58
CA PHE A 357 -7.60 0.66 13.23
C PHE A 357 -8.72 0.38 14.24
N MET A 358 -8.43 0.50 15.54
CA MET A 358 -9.37 0.16 16.60
C MET A 358 -10.49 1.21 16.80
N ILE A 359 -10.24 2.49 16.50
CA ILE A 359 -11.19 3.58 16.77
C ILE A 359 -12.54 3.36 16.08
N TYR A 360 -12.54 2.72 14.91
CA TYR A 360 -13.75 2.37 14.17
C TYR A 360 -14.69 1.43 14.95
N PHE A 361 -14.14 0.54 15.78
CA PHE A 361 -14.92 -0.44 16.53
C PHE A 361 -15.41 0.09 17.88
N TYR A 362 -14.80 1.15 18.40
CA TYR A 362 -15.20 1.77 19.65
C TYR A 362 -16.43 2.67 19.53
N LYS A 363 -16.93 2.90 18.30
CA LYS A 363 -18.16 3.66 18.08
C LYS A 363 -19.38 2.82 18.45
N ILE A 364 -19.99 3.13 19.59
CA ILE A 364 -21.22 2.48 20.07
C ILE A 364 -22.44 3.27 19.57
N GLU A 365 -22.94 2.94 18.37
CA GLU A 365 -24.05 3.66 17.72
C GLU A 365 -25.32 3.70 18.59
N VAL A 366 -25.62 2.63 19.33
CA VAL A 366 -26.84 2.55 20.17
C VAL A 366 -26.86 3.59 21.31
N LEU A 367 -25.69 4.08 21.72
CA LEU A 367 -25.57 5.12 22.75
C LEU A 367 -25.39 6.52 22.15
N SER A 368 -25.25 6.64 20.83
CA SER A 368 -25.06 7.91 20.16
C SER A 368 -26.41 8.54 19.76
N LYS A 369 -26.59 9.78 20.21
CA LYS A 369 -27.75 10.61 19.90
C LYS A 369 -27.93 10.79 18.39
N ASP A 370 -26.82 10.81 17.65
CA ASP A 370 -26.79 10.96 16.19
C ASP A 370 -27.49 9.80 15.47
N PHE A 371 -27.77 8.69 16.16
CA PHE A 371 -28.49 7.54 15.61
C PHE A 371 -29.89 7.38 16.19
N TYR A 372 -30.06 7.41 17.52
CA TYR A 372 -31.38 7.13 18.11
C TYR A 372 -32.34 8.32 18.03
N ASP A 373 -31.83 9.56 18.02
CA ASP A 373 -32.66 10.76 17.83
C ASP A 373 -32.75 11.16 16.35
N LYS A 374 -32.02 10.49 15.44
CA LYS A 374 -32.06 10.81 14.01
C LYS A 374 -33.46 10.54 13.46
N PRO A 375 -34.18 11.58 12.98
CA PRO A 375 -35.50 11.39 12.43
C PRO A 375 -35.44 10.50 11.19
N ARG A 376 -36.49 9.71 10.94
CA ARG A 376 -36.64 9.02 9.66
C ARG A 376 -37.32 9.97 8.68
N ARG A 377 -36.68 10.22 7.53
CA ARG A 377 -37.28 10.98 6.44
C ARG A 377 -38.53 10.29 5.91
N GLU A 378 -39.64 11.01 5.82
CA GLU A 378 -40.85 10.49 5.17
C GLU A 378 -40.73 10.55 3.65
N TYR A 379 -41.47 9.70 2.95
CA TYR A 379 -41.53 9.74 1.49
C TYR A 379 -42.02 11.11 1.00
N GLY A 380 -41.24 11.73 0.11
CA GLY A 380 -41.54 13.04 -0.47
C GLY A 380 -40.98 14.24 0.32
N GLU A 381 -40.26 14.03 1.43
CA GLU A 381 -39.56 15.11 2.13
C GLU A 381 -38.20 15.42 1.49
N PHE A 382 -37.84 16.71 1.51
CA PHE A 382 -36.54 17.22 1.08
C PHE A 382 -35.58 17.28 2.27
N ILE A 383 -34.31 16.96 2.02
CA ILE A 383 -33.23 17.04 3.02
C ILE A 383 -32.62 18.42 2.94
N TYR A 384 -32.82 19.22 3.99
CA TYR A 384 -32.20 20.53 4.14
C TYR A 384 -31.07 20.43 5.16
N CYS A 385 -29.86 20.77 4.72
CA CYS A 385 -28.68 20.85 5.56
C CYS A 385 -28.39 22.32 5.84
N LYS A 386 -28.38 22.68 7.12
CA LYS A 386 -27.87 23.98 7.56
C LYS A 386 -26.36 23.86 7.73
N VAL A 387 -25.60 24.65 7.00
CA VAL A 387 -24.14 24.59 6.97
C VAL A 387 -23.51 25.90 7.44
N GLU A 388 -22.32 25.79 7.99
CA GLU A 388 -21.48 26.93 8.39
C GLU A 388 -20.16 26.91 7.60
N PHE A 389 -19.80 28.06 7.06
CA PHE A 389 -18.51 28.26 6.37
C PHE A 389 -17.43 28.56 7.39
N ARG A 390 -16.19 28.10 7.11
CA ARG A 390 -15.02 28.51 7.90
C ARG A 390 -14.94 30.03 8.02
N ASN A 391 -14.68 30.51 9.23
CA ASN A 391 -14.58 31.93 9.56
C ASN A 391 -15.86 32.75 9.31
N SER A 392 -17.03 32.11 9.24
CA SER A 392 -18.33 32.77 9.15
C SER A 392 -19.20 32.41 10.34
N TYR A 393 -19.90 33.40 10.90
CA TYR A 393 -20.95 33.17 11.92
C TYR A 393 -22.34 33.06 11.29
N LYS A 394 -22.42 32.89 9.95
CA LYS A 394 -23.68 32.82 9.21
C LYS A 394 -23.92 31.40 8.73
N TYR A 395 -25.17 30.98 8.92
CA TYR A 395 -25.66 29.70 8.43
C TYR A 395 -26.36 29.84 7.08
N TYR A 396 -26.16 28.85 6.23
CA TYR A 396 -26.80 28.76 4.92
C TYR A 396 -27.48 27.41 4.79
N TYR A 397 -28.59 27.37 4.05
CA TYR A 397 -29.25 26.11 3.74
C TYR A 397 -28.82 25.61 2.37
N TYR A 398 -28.54 24.31 2.31
CA TYR A 398 -28.34 23.54 1.08
C TYR A 398 -29.28 22.33 1.08
N ILE A 399 -29.56 21.80 -0.09
CA ILE A 399 -30.37 20.57 -0.24
C ILE A 399 -29.51 19.40 -0.71
N THR A 400 -29.88 18.20 -0.31
CA THR A 400 -29.22 16.96 -0.74
C THR A 400 -30.24 15.83 -0.94
N THR A 401 -29.81 14.79 -1.65
CA THR A 401 -30.52 13.51 -1.73
C THR A 401 -29.81 12.42 -0.91
N ASP A 402 -28.65 12.74 -0.33
CA ASP A 402 -27.85 11.83 0.47
C ASP A 402 -28.26 11.91 1.95
N ASP A 403 -28.96 10.87 2.42
CA ASP A 403 -29.45 10.75 3.79
C ASP A 403 -28.36 10.31 4.79
N SER A 404 -27.16 9.97 4.28
CA SER A 404 -26.01 9.60 5.13
C SER A 404 -25.35 10.82 5.78
N ILE A 405 -25.55 12.02 5.21
CA ILE A 405 -25.06 13.28 5.77
C ILE A 405 -25.72 13.52 7.13
N SER A 406 -24.91 13.82 8.14
CA SER A 406 -25.32 14.06 9.52
C SER A 406 -24.67 15.34 10.06
N GLU A 407 -25.16 15.84 11.19
CA GLU A 407 -24.55 16.97 11.88
C GLU A 407 -23.08 16.66 12.24
N GLY A 408 -22.18 17.64 12.07
CA GLY A 408 -20.73 17.50 12.22
C GLY A 408 -19.99 17.04 10.96
N ASP A 409 -20.70 16.55 9.93
CA ASP A 409 -20.05 16.16 8.68
C ASP A 409 -19.53 17.38 7.90
N TYR A 410 -18.40 17.22 7.21
CA TYR A 410 -17.94 18.20 6.22
C TYR A 410 -18.39 17.81 4.81
N VAL A 411 -18.87 18.79 4.05
CA VAL A 411 -19.44 18.60 2.71
C VAL A 411 -18.92 19.64 1.73
N LEU A 412 -18.87 19.27 0.45
CA LEU A 412 -18.53 20.19 -0.63
C LEU A 412 -19.78 20.89 -1.16
N VAL A 413 -19.74 22.22 -1.17
CA VAL A 413 -20.85 23.06 -1.64
C VAL A 413 -20.41 24.12 -2.65
N PRO A 414 -21.27 24.49 -3.61
CA PRO A 414 -21.02 25.61 -4.51
C PRO A 414 -21.36 26.96 -3.87
N ALA A 415 -20.35 27.79 -3.61
CA ALA A 415 -20.49 29.11 -2.99
C ALA A 415 -20.43 30.28 -3.99
N GLY A 416 -21.22 31.32 -3.73
CA GLY A 416 -21.26 32.56 -4.51
C GLY A 416 -21.77 32.40 -5.95
N ASP A 417 -21.75 33.49 -6.72
CA ASP A 417 -22.29 33.51 -8.10
C ASP A 417 -21.47 32.68 -9.08
N LYS A 418 -20.18 32.49 -8.79
CA LYS A 418 -19.26 31.68 -9.61
C LYS A 418 -19.28 30.19 -9.28
N ASN A 419 -20.10 29.76 -8.30
CA ASN A 419 -20.16 28.37 -7.83
C ASN A 419 -18.78 27.79 -7.49
N LYS A 420 -17.95 28.57 -6.78
CA LYS A 420 -16.66 28.06 -6.28
C LYS A 420 -16.95 26.95 -5.27
N VAL A 421 -16.26 25.81 -5.41
CA VAL A 421 -16.41 24.70 -4.47
C VAL A 421 -15.71 25.06 -3.17
N GLU A 422 -16.42 24.90 -2.05
CA GLU A 422 -15.93 25.17 -0.70
C GLU A 422 -16.29 24.00 0.22
N ILE A 423 -15.43 23.73 1.21
CA ILE A 423 -15.70 22.78 2.29
C ILE A 423 -16.42 23.51 3.43
N VAL A 424 -17.56 22.98 3.85
CA VAL A 424 -18.39 23.54 4.93
C VAL A 424 -18.80 22.45 5.91
N GLU A 425 -19.01 22.84 7.16
CA GLU A 425 -19.46 21.94 8.22
C GLU A 425 -21.00 21.94 8.27
N VAL A 426 -21.60 20.76 8.38
CA VAL A 426 -23.04 20.58 8.56
C VAL A 426 -23.39 20.79 10.03
N LYS A 427 -24.26 21.76 10.32
CA LYS A 427 -24.69 22.13 11.67
C LYS A 427 -26.08 21.61 12.04
N SER A 428 -26.92 21.28 11.06
CA SER A 428 -28.14 20.51 11.28
C SER A 428 -28.62 19.87 9.97
N VAL A 429 -29.33 18.75 10.10
CA VAL A 429 -30.02 18.07 9.00
C VAL A 429 -31.50 17.98 9.35
N GLU A 430 -32.34 18.54 8.49
CA GLU A 430 -33.77 18.70 8.73
C GLU A 430 -34.56 18.20 7.51
N TYR A 431 -35.73 17.59 7.75
CA TYR A 431 -36.61 17.09 6.70
C TYR A 431 -37.86 17.95 6.57
N TYR A 432 -38.18 18.33 5.33
CA TYR A 432 -39.32 19.19 5.05
C TYR A 432 -40.14 18.67 3.87
N LYS A 433 -41.47 18.62 4.02
CA LYS A 433 -42.38 18.52 2.87
C LYS A 433 -42.31 19.80 2.04
N GLU A 434 -42.53 19.70 0.73
CA GLU A 434 -42.40 20.81 -0.23
C GLU A 434 -43.05 22.13 0.24
N LYS A 435 -44.25 22.04 0.81
CA LYS A 435 -45.02 23.19 1.31
C LYS A 435 -44.44 23.87 2.56
N TYR A 436 -43.48 23.25 3.25
CA TYR A 436 -42.92 23.71 4.53
C TYR A 436 -41.42 23.99 4.46
N VAL A 437 -40.82 23.96 3.26
CA VAL A 437 -39.38 24.19 3.13
C VAL A 437 -38.98 25.59 3.65
N PRO A 438 -37.83 25.71 4.35
CA PRO A 438 -37.40 26.99 4.93
C PRO A 438 -36.99 28.00 3.85
N TYR A 439 -36.57 27.51 2.68
CA TYR A 439 -36.21 28.31 1.52
C TYR A 439 -36.71 27.66 0.23
N PRO A 440 -37.18 28.42 -0.77
CA PRO A 440 -37.70 27.86 -2.03
C PRO A 440 -36.67 27.00 -2.77
N LEU A 441 -37.11 25.82 -3.24
CA LEU A 441 -36.24 24.83 -3.91
C LEU A 441 -35.44 25.41 -5.09
N ASN A 442 -36.00 26.39 -5.81
CA ASN A 442 -35.33 27.04 -6.95
C ASN A 442 -34.25 28.07 -6.57
N LYS A 443 -34.13 28.44 -5.28
CA LYS A 443 -33.13 29.39 -4.77
C LYS A 443 -32.04 28.72 -3.94
N VAL A 444 -32.25 27.48 -3.53
CA VAL A 444 -31.33 26.73 -2.68
C VAL A 444 -30.43 25.88 -3.56
N LYS A 445 -29.13 25.87 -3.24
CA LYS A 445 -28.14 25.09 -3.97
C LYS A 445 -28.03 23.68 -3.39
N HIS A 446 -27.48 22.76 -4.19
CA HIS A 446 -27.28 21.38 -3.78
C HIS A 446 -25.89 21.16 -3.15
N ILE A 447 -25.84 20.31 -2.12
CA ILE A 447 -24.58 19.69 -1.69
C ILE A 447 -24.08 18.80 -2.83
N LEU A 448 -22.79 18.90 -3.15
CA LEU A 448 -22.17 18.09 -4.21
C LEU A 448 -21.91 16.67 -3.72
N ARG A 449 -21.28 16.56 -2.55
CA ARG A 449 -21.01 15.31 -1.83
C ARG A 449 -20.43 15.58 -0.44
N LYS A 450 -20.35 14.54 0.38
CA LYS A 450 -19.53 14.50 1.59
C LYS A 450 -18.03 14.52 1.24
N CYS A 451 -17.21 15.12 2.10
CA CYS A 451 -15.75 15.15 1.93
C CYS A 451 -15.15 13.75 2.13
N THR A 452 -14.01 13.49 1.50
CA THR A 452 -13.21 12.26 1.72
C THR A 452 -12.27 12.44 2.91
N GLU A 453 -11.74 11.35 3.47
CA GLU A 453 -10.77 11.39 4.58
C GLU A 453 -9.53 12.23 4.21
N ASP A 454 -8.96 12.05 3.01
CA ASP A 454 -7.84 12.88 2.52
C ASP A 454 -8.15 14.39 2.53
N GLU A 455 -9.40 14.77 2.22
CA GLU A 455 -9.83 16.17 2.20
C GLU A 455 -10.05 16.72 3.62
N LEU A 456 -10.26 15.85 4.61
CA LEU A 456 -10.35 16.20 6.03
C LEU A 456 -8.96 16.39 6.65
N ASP A 457 -7.99 15.57 6.28
CA ASP A 457 -6.61 15.69 6.77
C ASP A 457 -5.95 17.01 6.33
N GLU A 458 -6.27 17.52 5.14
CA GLU A 458 -5.83 18.85 4.68
C GLU A 458 -6.36 20.00 5.56
N ILE A 459 -7.47 19.78 6.27
CA ILE A 459 -8.10 20.77 7.16
C ILE A 459 -7.37 20.85 8.48
N ASP A 460 -7.03 19.69 9.04
CA ASP A 460 -6.36 19.61 10.34
C ASP A 460 -4.89 20.04 10.25
N ASN A 461 -4.25 19.93 9.09
CA ASN A 461 -2.88 20.40 8.83
C ASN A 461 -2.75 21.92 8.63
N GLU A 462 -3.85 22.69 8.57
CA GLU A 462 -3.81 24.17 8.59
C GLU A 462 -3.75 24.76 10.02
N TYR A 463 -3.66 23.90 11.05
CA TYR A 463 -3.44 24.24 12.46
C TYR A 463 -2.07 23.78 12.97
#